data_AF-A0A016V5U3-F1
#
_entry.id   AF-A0A016V5U3-F1
#
_cell.length_a   1.000
_cell.length_b   1.000
_cell.length_c   1.000
_cell.angle_alpha   90.00
_cell.angle_beta   90.00
_cell.angle_gamma   90.00
#
_symmetry.space_group_name_H-M   'P 1'
#
loop_
_entity.id
_entity.type
_entity.pdbx_description
1 polymer ?
#
loop_
_entity_poly.entity_id
_entity_poly.type
_entity_poly.pdbx_seq_one_letter_code
_entity_poly.pdbx_strand_id
1 'polypeptide(L)'
;METKMLRWTAGVTCADRIRDEKICERFGIAPIADKLRETRLGWYGHVLRAKEDTICKVGLNLKVPGKRPKGRPKQRWLDTMHADLKHVGVHPDQAHDSKMASKDQKSGPRYQTGLTLKKKKKKSATAHNSRLVQE
;
A
#
# COMPACT_ATOMS: atom_id res chain seq x y z
N MET A 1 2.09 -9.65 15.40
CA MET A 1 2.54 -8.40 16.06
C MET A 1 1.74 -7.19 15.56
N GLU A 2 1.44 -7.12 14.26
CA GLU A 2 0.76 -5.98 13.60
C GLU A 2 -0.56 -5.54 14.25
N THR A 3 -1.38 -6.47 14.72
CA THR A 3 -2.71 -6.17 15.28
C THR A 3 -2.75 -6.16 16.80
N LYS A 4 -1.62 -6.32 17.52
CA LYS A 4 -1.63 -6.51 18.97
C LYS A 4 -2.29 -5.34 19.72
N MET A 5 -2.01 -4.11 19.30
CA MET A 5 -2.63 -2.91 19.89
C MET A 5 -4.11 -2.80 19.53
N LEU A 6 -4.49 -3.17 18.29
CA LEU A 6 -5.88 -3.20 17.84
C LEU A 6 -6.70 -4.27 18.57
N ARG A 7 -6.09 -5.42 18.87
CA ARG A 7 -6.68 -6.49 19.66
C ARG A 7 -6.94 -6.02 21.09
N TRP A 8 -5.97 -5.35 21.69
CA TRP A 8 -6.11 -4.81 23.04
C TRP A 8 -7.22 -3.74 23.13
N THR A 9 -7.27 -2.78 22.21
CA THR A 9 -8.34 -1.77 22.20
C THR A 9 -9.71 -2.34 21.89
N ALA A 10 -9.80 -3.43 21.12
CA ALA A 10 -11.05 -4.13 20.85
C ALA A 10 -11.46 -5.16 21.92
N GLY A 11 -10.65 -5.34 22.97
CA GLY A 11 -10.88 -6.36 24.01
C GLY A 11 -10.78 -7.80 23.50
N VAL A 12 -10.13 -8.03 22.36
CA VAL A 12 -10.02 -9.35 21.72
C VAL A 12 -8.85 -10.12 22.28
N THR A 13 -9.12 -11.30 22.80
CA THR A 13 -8.18 -12.25 23.37
C THR A 13 -7.80 -13.35 22.36
N CYS A 14 -6.91 -14.26 22.77
CA CYS A 14 -6.58 -15.43 21.96
C CYS A 14 -7.73 -16.46 21.93
N ALA A 15 -8.55 -16.52 22.98
CA ALA A 15 -9.68 -17.45 23.09
C ALA A 15 -10.76 -17.19 22.03
N ASP A 16 -10.91 -15.93 21.59
CA ASP A 16 -11.90 -15.53 20.60
C ASP A 16 -11.60 -16.08 19.19
N ARG A 17 -10.37 -16.53 18.93
CA ARG A 17 -9.91 -17.08 17.63
C ARG A 17 -10.26 -16.20 16.41
N ILE A 18 -10.39 -14.90 16.63
CA ILE A 18 -10.70 -13.92 15.58
C ILE A 18 -9.45 -13.72 14.71
N ARG A 19 -9.62 -13.83 13.38
CA ARG A 19 -8.56 -13.57 12.40
C ARG A 19 -8.19 -12.09 12.38
N ASP A 20 -6.91 -11.80 12.12
CA ASP A 20 -6.41 -10.43 12.06
C ASP A 20 -7.10 -9.58 10.98
N GLU A 21 -7.52 -10.16 9.86
CA GLU A 21 -8.26 -9.41 8.82
C GLU A 21 -9.56 -8.81 9.36
N LYS A 22 -10.27 -9.54 10.23
CA LYS A 22 -11.52 -9.07 10.85
C LYS A 22 -11.29 -7.95 11.85
N ILE A 23 -10.12 -7.91 12.46
CA ILE A 23 -9.75 -6.84 13.40
C ILE A 23 -9.40 -5.58 12.60
N CYS A 24 -8.60 -5.71 11.55
CA CYS A 24 -8.32 -4.62 10.63
C CYS A 24 -9.59 -4.05 9.98
N GLU A 25 -10.51 -4.92 9.55
CA GLU A 25 -11.81 -4.54 8.99
C GLU A 25 -12.64 -3.69 9.97
N ARG A 26 -12.72 -4.09 11.25
CA ARG A 26 -13.42 -3.32 12.29
C ARG A 26 -12.87 -1.90 12.47
N PHE A 27 -11.56 -1.71 12.28
CA PHE A 27 -10.92 -0.40 12.40
C PHE A 27 -10.78 0.34 11.06
N GLY A 28 -11.29 -0.22 9.95
CA GLY A 28 -11.13 0.37 8.61
C GLY A 28 -9.67 0.44 8.14
N ILE A 29 -8.82 -0.44 8.66
CA ILE A 29 -7.40 -0.53 8.33
C ILE A 29 -7.23 -1.61 7.25
N ALA A 30 -6.49 -1.30 6.18
CA ALA A 30 -6.13 -2.30 5.19
C ALA A 30 -5.11 -3.31 5.77
N PRO A 31 -5.25 -4.61 5.51
CA PRO A 31 -4.24 -5.60 5.88
C PRO A 31 -2.84 -5.20 5.39
N ILE A 32 -1.79 -5.47 6.18
CA ILE A 32 -0.43 -5.07 5.81
C ILE A 32 0.01 -5.72 4.50
N ALA A 33 -0.45 -6.95 4.25
CA ALA A 33 -0.08 -7.73 3.08
C ALA A 33 -0.48 -6.97 1.80
N ASP A 34 -1.63 -6.30 1.83
CA ASP A 34 -2.15 -5.51 0.73
C ASP A 34 -1.30 -4.25 0.52
N LYS A 35 -0.86 -3.62 1.62
CA LYS A 35 0.04 -2.47 1.53
C LYS A 35 1.41 -2.84 0.96
N LEU A 36 1.96 -3.97 1.39
CA LEU A 36 3.23 -4.48 0.87
C LEU A 36 3.10 -4.80 -0.63
N ARG A 37 1.99 -5.44 -1.04
CA ARG A 37 1.68 -5.69 -2.45
C ARG A 37 1.61 -4.40 -3.26
N GLU A 38 0.88 -3.39 -2.77
CA GLU A 38 0.75 -2.08 -3.42
C GLU A 38 2.12 -1.42 -3.62
N THR A 39 2.98 -1.41 -2.58
CA THR A 39 4.33 -0.85 -2.67
C THR A 39 5.20 -1.61 -3.67
N ARG A 40 5.13 -2.94 -3.69
CA ARG A 40 5.89 -3.75 -4.66
C ARG A 40 5.45 -3.51 -6.10
N LEU A 41 4.14 -3.51 -6.36
CA LEU A 41 3.60 -3.25 -7.69
C LEU A 41 3.86 -1.80 -8.13
N GLY A 42 3.85 -0.85 -7.20
CA GLY A 42 4.24 0.53 -7.45
C GLY A 42 5.70 0.66 -7.90
N TRP A 43 6.61 -0.03 -7.22
CA TRP A 43 8.02 -0.11 -7.63
C TRP A 43 8.18 -0.79 -8.98
N TYR A 44 7.50 -1.92 -9.20
CA TYR A 44 7.56 -2.65 -10.46
C TYR A 44 7.10 -1.79 -11.65
N GLY A 45 5.95 -1.10 -11.51
CA GLY A 45 5.50 -0.15 -12.53
C GLY A 45 6.47 1.01 -12.75
N HIS A 46 7.15 1.49 -11.70
CA HIS A 46 8.20 2.51 -11.85
C HIS A 46 9.38 1.99 -12.68
N VAL A 47 9.87 0.77 -12.38
CA VAL A 47 10.94 0.15 -13.17
C VAL A 47 10.50 -0.10 -14.61
N LEU A 48 9.26 -0.52 -14.84
CA LEU A 48 8.76 -0.76 -16.20
C LEU A 48 8.73 0.50 -17.07
N ARG A 49 8.49 1.68 -16.48
CA ARG A 49 8.51 2.98 -17.17
C ARG A 49 9.91 3.61 -17.27
N ALA A 50 10.89 3.05 -16.58
CA ALA A 50 12.27 3.54 -16.66
C ALA A 50 12.88 3.24 -18.04
N LYS A 51 13.87 4.04 -18.45
CA LYS A 51 14.62 3.81 -19.69
C LYS A 51 15.36 2.47 -19.63
N GLU A 52 15.58 1.87 -20.79
CA GLU A 52 16.20 0.53 -20.89
C GLU A 52 17.60 0.48 -20.24
N ASP A 53 18.36 1.58 -20.35
CA ASP A 53 19.73 1.67 -19.81
C ASP A 53 19.79 1.84 -18.29
N THR A 54 18.65 2.00 -17.61
CA THR A 54 18.65 2.14 -16.15
C THR A 54 19.01 0.81 -15.48
N ILE A 55 19.88 0.86 -14.48
CA ILE A 55 20.34 -0.32 -13.72
C ILE A 55 19.16 -1.16 -13.23
N CYS A 56 18.08 -0.53 -12.78
CA CYS A 56 16.87 -1.22 -12.32
C CYS A 56 16.20 -2.05 -13.43
N LYS A 57 16.14 -1.52 -14.66
CA LYS A 57 15.52 -2.20 -15.80
C LYS A 57 16.42 -3.33 -16.32
N VAL A 58 17.72 -3.07 -16.45
CA VAL A 58 18.72 -4.08 -16.81
C VAL A 58 18.71 -5.23 -15.79
N GLY A 59 18.70 -4.92 -14.49
CA GLY A 59 18.65 -5.91 -13.43
C GLY A 59 17.33 -6.71 -13.40
N LEU A 60 16.21 -6.09 -13.75
CA LEU A 60 14.92 -6.77 -13.88
C LEU A 60 14.93 -7.79 -15.03
N ASN A 61 15.56 -7.44 -16.16
CA ASN A 61 15.64 -8.26 -17.37
C ASN A 61 16.78 -9.30 -17.32
N LEU A 62 17.67 -9.22 -16.32
CA LEU A 62 18.82 -10.11 -16.19
C LEU A 62 18.39 -11.56 -15.92
N LYS A 63 18.65 -12.44 -16.87
CA LYS A 63 18.42 -13.88 -16.73
C LYS A 63 19.70 -14.59 -16.28
N VAL A 64 19.75 -14.99 -15.02
CA VAL A 64 20.87 -15.78 -14.49
C VAL A 64 20.80 -17.21 -15.08
N PRO A 65 21.82 -17.67 -15.81
CA PRO A 65 21.86 -19.03 -16.35
C PRO A 65 21.95 -20.07 -15.22
N GLY A 66 21.33 -21.22 -15.41
CA GLY A 66 21.34 -22.34 -14.46
C GLY A 66 19.96 -22.90 -14.14
N LYS A 67 19.92 -24.16 -13.71
CA LYS A 67 18.70 -24.85 -13.26
C LYS A 67 18.46 -24.57 -11.78
N ARG A 68 17.20 -24.42 -11.38
CA ARG A 68 16.85 -24.32 -9.95
C ARG A 68 17.08 -25.69 -9.26
N PRO A 69 17.55 -25.72 -8.02
CA PRO A 69 17.67 -26.96 -7.27
C PRO A 69 16.28 -27.60 -7.08
N LYS A 70 16.23 -28.93 -7.09
CA LYS A 70 15.00 -29.68 -6.82
C LYS A 70 14.62 -29.54 -5.33
N GLY A 71 13.34 -29.46 -5.02
CA GLY A 71 12.81 -29.36 -3.66
C GLY A 71 12.19 -28.01 -3.35
N ARG A 72 12.70 -27.28 -2.34
CA ARG A 72 12.22 -25.96 -1.91
C ARG A 72 13.22 -24.84 -2.29
N PRO A 73 13.30 -24.45 -3.57
CA PRO A 73 14.09 -23.29 -3.97
C PRO A 73 13.64 -22.03 -3.22
N LYS A 74 14.56 -21.10 -3.03
CA LYS A 74 14.22 -19.76 -2.54
C LYS A 74 13.32 -19.05 -3.55
N GLN A 75 12.30 -18.36 -3.05
CA GLN A 75 11.38 -17.57 -3.86
C GLN A 75 12.14 -16.40 -4.50
N ARG A 76 12.03 -16.27 -5.84
CA ARG A 76 12.58 -15.09 -6.52
C ARG A 76 11.63 -13.91 -6.37
N TRP A 77 12.19 -12.71 -6.47
CA TRP A 77 11.41 -11.49 -6.54
C TRP A 77 10.34 -11.54 -7.63
N LEU A 78 10.71 -11.97 -8.86
CA LEU A 78 9.77 -12.09 -9.98
C LEU A 78 8.64 -13.10 -9.71
N ASP A 79 8.91 -14.19 -8.99
CA ASP A 79 7.89 -15.17 -8.63
C ASP A 79 6.84 -14.51 -7.70
N THR A 80 7.27 -13.69 -6.75
CA THR A 80 6.39 -12.85 -5.91
C THR A 80 5.61 -11.83 -6.74
N MET A 81 6.26 -11.18 -7.71
CA MET A 81 5.60 -10.19 -8.58
C MET A 81 4.48 -10.81 -9.40
N HIS A 82 4.71 -11.99 -10.00
CA HIS A 82 3.68 -12.69 -10.73
C HIS A 82 2.50 -13.11 -9.84
N ALA A 83 2.78 -13.53 -8.60
CA ALA A 83 1.73 -13.83 -7.64
C ALA A 83 0.90 -12.59 -7.28
N ASP A 84 1.55 -11.45 -7.08
CA ASP A 84 0.88 -10.17 -6.77
C ASP A 84 0.03 -9.68 -7.96
N LEU A 85 0.56 -9.74 -9.17
CA LEU A 85 -0.14 -9.39 -10.41
C LEU A 85 -1.37 -10.28 -10.61
N LYS A 86 -1.21 -11.59 -10.39
CA LYS A 86 -2.33 -12.55 -10.43
C LYS A 86 -3.38 -12.23 -9.37
N HIS A 87 -2.96 -11.86 -8.16
CA HIS A 87 -3.88 -11.48 -7.08
C HIS A 87 -4.70 -10.23 -7.43
N VAL A 88 -4.09 -9.24 -8.09
CA VAL A 88 -4.77 -8.00 -8.52
C VAL A 88 -5.52 -8.17 -9.85
N GLY A 89 -5.33 -9.30 -10.54
CA GLY A 89 -5.96 -9.57 -11.85
C GLY A 89 -5.41 -8.68 -12.97
N VAL A 90 -4.14 -8.27 -12.86
CA VAL A 90 -3.49 -7.36 -13.82
C VAL A 90 -2.46 -8.11 -14.64
N HIS A 91 -2.52 -7.97 -15.96
CA HIS A 91 -1.49 -8.50 -16.85
C HIS A 91 -0.23 -7.62 -16.82
N PRO A 92 1.01 -8.20 -16.84
CA PRO A 92 2.25 -7.43 -16.87
C PRO A 92 2.28 -6.33 -17.94
N ASP A 93 1.72 -6.58 -19.13
CA ASP A 93 1.72 -5.61 -20.24
C ASP A 93 0.82 -4.40 -19.98
N GLN A 94 -0.16 -4.54 -19.07
CA GLN A 94 -1.02 -3.43 -18.63
C GLN A 94 -0.35 -2.57 -17.53
N ALA A 95 0.83 -2.99 -17.05
CA ALA A 95 1.60 -2.31 -16.02
C ALA A 95 2.34 -1.05 -16.47
N HIS A 96 2.39 -0.83 -17.78
CA HIS A 96 2.89 0.40 -18.37
C HIS A 96 1.90 1.57 -18.22
N ASP A 97 0.59 1.30 -18.36
CA ASP A 97 -0.43 2.34 -18.57
C ASP A 97 -1.26 2.75 -17.35
N SER A 98 -1.10 2.11 -16.19
CA SER A 98 -2.01 2.37 -15.07
C SER A 98 -1.32 2.82 -13.79
N LYS A 99 -2.02 3.71 -13.07
CA LYS A 99 -1.77 4.04 -11.67
C LYS A 99 -2.04 2.79 -10.82
N MET A 100 -1.11 1.84 -10.85
CA MET A 100 -1.18 0.57 -10.12
C MET A 100 -1.39 0.77 -8.62
N ALA A 101 -1.00 1.93 -8.09
CA ALA A 101 -1.13 2.30 -6.69
C ALA A 101 -2.49 2.93 -6.31
N SER A 102 -3.50 2.96 -7.19
CA SER A 102 -4.70 3.80 -6.97
C SER A 102 -6.05 3.09 -6.96
N LYS A 103 -6.13 1.76 -7.18
CA LYS A 103 -7.42 1.04 -7.14
C LYS A 103 -7.89 0.70 -5.71
N ASP A 104 -6.95 0.53 -4.78
CA ASP A 104 -7.24 0.22 -3.36
C ASP A 104 -7.17 1.47 -2.44
N GLN A 105 -7.61 2.63 -2.94
CA GLN A 105 -7.68 3.86 -2.14
C GLN A 105 -8.87 3.84 -1.15
N LYS A 106 -9.06 2.74 -0.42
CA LYS A 106 -9.89 2.67 0.79
C LYS A 106 -9.05 2.58 2.08
N SER A 107 -7.75 2.83 2.01
CA SER A 107 -6.94 3.00 3.22
C SER A 107 -6.97 4.45 3.67
N GLY A 108 -7.27 4.68 4.95
CA GLY A 108 -7.12 5.96 5.66
C GLY A 108 -5.74 6.61 5.47
N PRO A 109 -5.54 7.83 5.98
CA PRO A 109 -4.50 8.73 5.51
C PRO A 109 -3.13 8.04 5.57
N ARG A 110 -2.51 7.87 4.39
CA ARG A 110 -1.05 7.86 4.23
C ARG A 110 -0.56 8.96 5.15
N TYR A 111 0.16 8.60 6.23
CA TYR A 111 0.63 9.52 7.26
C TYR A 111 1.00 10.83 6.58
N GLN A 112 0.14 11.85 6.74
CA GLN A 112 0.40 13.11 6.08
C GLN A 112 1.52 13.72 6.89
N THR A 113 2.75 13.59 6.40
CA THR A 113 3.89 14.32 6.89
C THR A 113 3.56 15.82 6.81
N GLY A 114 3.12 16.38 7.94
CA GLY A 114 3.42 17.75 8.34
C GLY A 114 2.63 18.93 7.77
N LEU A 115 1.36 18.82 7.32
CA LEU A 115 0.63 20.02 6.84
C LEU A 115 -0.85 20.21 7.22
N THR A 116 -1.44 19.43 8.12
CA THR A 116 -2.90 19.54 8.40
C THR A 116 -3.33 20.27 9.68
N LEU A 117 -2.41 20.81 10.48
CA LEU A 117 -2.79 21.66 11.62
C LEU A 117 -3.06 23.13 11.26
N LYS A 118 -2.49 23.65 10.15
CA LYS A 118 -2.66 25.07 9.78
C LYS A 118 -3.99 25.41 9.10
N LYS A 119 -4.70 24.44 8.52
CA LYS A 119 -5.98 24.70 7.82
C LYS A 119 -7.19 24.79 8.76
N LYS A 120 -7.17 24.15 9.94
CA LYS A 120 -8.28 24.30 10.92
C LYS A 120 -8.31 25.69 11.57
N LYS A 121 -7.14 26.30 11.84
CA LYS A 121 -7.07 27.65 12.43
C LYS A 121 -7.55 28.77 11.48
N LYS A 122 -7.44 28.61 10.15
CA LYS A 122 -7.90 29.63 9.20
C LYS A 122 -9.43 29.69 9.06
N LYS A 123 -10.15 28.58 9.24
CA LYS A 123 -11.62 28.56 9.13
C LYS A 123 -12.33 29.17 10.35
N SER A 124 -11.75 29.08 11.55
CA SER A 124 -12.33 29.68 12.77
C SER A 124 -12.14 31.19 12.84
N ALA A 125 -11.12 31.76 12.18
CA ALA A 125 -10.87 33.20 12.18
C ALA A 125 -11.77 33.99 11.23
N THR A 126 -12.22 33.40 10.11
CA THR A 126 -13.10 34.08 9.15
C THR A 126 -14.57 34.10 9.59
N ALA A 127 -15.00 33.14 10.42
CA ALA A 127 -16.39 33.06 10.87
C ALA A 127 -16.77 34.12 11.93
N HIS A 128 -15.79 34.77 12.58
CA HIS A 128 -16.07 35.75 13.64
C HIS A 128 -16.21 37.20 13.13
N ASN A 129 -15.83 37.49 11.87
CA ASN A 129 -15.84 38.86 11.34
C ASN A 129 -16.99 39.17 10.36
N SER A 130 -17.90 38.22 10.13
CA SER A 130 -19.10 38.43 9.30
C SER A 130 -20.39 38.61 10.13
N ARG A 131 -20.29 38.82 11.44
CA ARG A 131 -21.43 39.05 12.35
C ARG A 131 -21.46 40.46 12.96
N LEU A 132 -20.63 41.38 12.47
CA LEU A 132 -20.53 42.77 12.96
C LEU A 132 -20.76 43.83 11.87
N VAL A 133 -21.34 43.45 10.71
CA VAL A 133 -21.73 44.39 9.64
C VAL A 133 -23.16 44.10 9.21
N GLN A 134 -24.08 44.06 10.17
CA GLN A 134 -25.52 44.16 9.98
C GLN A 134 -26.14 44.85 11.20
N GLU A 135 -25.79 46.11 11.39
CA GLU A 135 -26.65 47.16 11.94
C GLU A 135 -26.51 48.40 11.04
#